data_AF-A0A847FRZ7-F1
#
_entry.id   AF-A0A847FRZ7-F1
#
_cell.length_a   1.000
_cell.length_b   1.000
_cell.length_c   1.000
_cell.angle_alpha   90.00
_cell.angle_beta   90.00
_cell.angle_gamma   90.00
#
_symmetry.space_group_name_H-M   'P 1'
#
loop_
_entity.id
_entity.type
_entity.pdbx_description
1 polymer ?
#
loop_
_entity_poly.entity_id
_entity_poly.type
_entity_poly.pdbx_seq_one_letter_code
_entity_poly.pdbx_strand_id
1 'polypeptide(L)'
;MKLTGKQIDEVIEAFVAAFNRAGLERFLRIRLDRRLDQLTGGGDLYDVILDVVSTAEREGWMAELIGQAAEWYPGNEGLAALVRTMLPRLEDDAANPGEQPQALPVSIPHIDPDNPPYAALRRLLTAAFDGPRLRRFCQVRDPFRAVLVQFGQGQGLDDMVDRLLDYTRIYLLWDELLAGVAEENPYQFQEFVRRL
;
A
#
# COMPACT_ATOMS: atom_id res chain seq x y z
N MET A 1 7.33 8.22 13.03
CA MET A 1 8.53 9.10 12.96
C MET A 1 9.04 9.25 11.51
N LYS A 2 9.68 10.38 11.13
CA LYS A 2 10.29 10.58 9.78
C LYS A 2 11.81 10.51 9.87
N LEU A 3 12.47 9.72 9.02
CA LEU A 3 13.93 9.58 9.06
C LEU A 3 14.59 10.87 8.54
N THR A 4 15.77 11.20 9.07
CA THR A 4 16.55 12.33 8.54
C THR A 4 17.22 11.93 7.23
N GLY A 5 17.51 12.90 6.35
CA GLY A 5 18.18 12.61 5.07
C GLY A 5 19.52 11.88 5.23
N LYS A 6 20.25 12.13 6.32
CA LYS A 6 21.49 11.41 6.66
C LYS A 6 21.23 9.94 6.98
N GLN A 7 20.15 9.64 7.70
CA GLN A 7 19.80 8.27 8.04
C GLN A 7 19.33 7.48 6.82
N ILE A 8 18.60 8.13 5.92
CA ILE A 8 18.21 7.54 4.63
C ILE A 8 19.45 7.17 3.82
N ASP A 9 20.44 8.07 3.78
CA ASP A 9 21.71 7.84 3.09
C ASP A 9 22.48 6.64 3.70
N GLU A 10 22.57 6.55 5.03
CA GLU A 10 23.18 5.40 5.73
C GLU A 10 22.49 4.07 5.41
N VAL A 11 21.16 4.08 5.28
CA VAL A 11 20.39 2.89 4.85
C VAL A 11 20.74 2.52 3.41
N ILE A 12 20.74 3.49 2.50
CA ILE A 12 21.06 3.25 1.09
C ILE A 12 22.47 2.68 0.93
N GLU A 13 23.47 3.27 1.59
CA GLU A 13 24.86 2.80 1.52
C GLU A 13 25.00 1.35 2.01
N ALA A 14 24.38 1.00 3.14
CA ALA A 14 24.41 -0.35 3.66
C ALA A 14 23.74 -1.35 2.71
N PHE A 15 22.60 -0.98 2.11
CA PHE A 15 21.88 -1.82 1.17
C PHE A 15 22.63 -1.99 -0.15
N VAL A 16 23.25 -0.92 -0.68
CA VAL A 16 24.09 -0.98 -1.88
C VAL A 16 25.31 -1.87 -1.64
N ALA A 17 25.89 -1.83 -0.44
CA ALA A 17 27.01 -2.69 -0.07
C ALA A 17 26.59 -4.16 0.14
N ALA A 18 25.37 -4.42 0.62
CA ALA A 18 24.89 -5.77 0.94
C ALA A 18 24.26 -6.49 -0.25
N PHE A 19 23.57 -5.77 -1.13
CA PHE A 19 22.76 -6.36 -2.19
C PHE A 19 23.28 -5.98 -3.57
N ASN A 20 23.11 -6.90 -4.52
CA ASN A 20 23.05 -6.58 -5.94
C ASN A 20 21.58 -6.57 -6.39
N ARG A 21 21.29 -6.10 -7.61
CA ARG A 21 19.91 -5.96 -8.11
C ARG A 21 19.08 -7.24 -8.00
N ALA A 22 19.66 -8.38 -8.41
CA ALA A 22 18.97 -9.67 -8.36
C ALA A 22 18.77 -10.18 -6.93
N GLY A 23 19.74 -9.92 -6.04
CA GLY A 23 19.67 -10.25 -4.63
C GLY A 23 18.58 -9.44 -3.92
N LEU A 24 18.50 -8.13 -4.22
CA LEU A 24 17.47 -7.25 -3.68
C LEU A 24 16.07 -7.69 -4.13
N GLU A 25 15.88 -7.96 -5.42
CA GLU A 25 14.61 -8.44 -5.95
C GLU A 25 14.17 -9.74 -5.27
N ARG A 26 15.09 -10.71 -5.15
CA ARG A 26 14.81 -11.98 -4.47
C ARG A 26 14.47 -11.77 -3.00
N PHE A 27 15.20 -10.91 -2.31
CA PHE A 27 14.96 -10.59 -0.91
C PHE A 27 13.58 -9.97 -0.71
N LEU A 28 13.22 -8.94 -1.49
CA LEU A 28 11.91 -8.30 -1.41
C LEU A 28 10.78 -9.29 -1.69
N ARG A 29 10.96 -10.16 -2.68
CA ARG A 29 9.98 -11.16 -3.09
C ARG A 29 9.77 -12.24 -2.02
N ILE A 30 10.84 -12.71 -1.38
CA ILE A 30 10.79 -13.83 -0.45
C ILE A 30 10.47 -13.39 0.98
N ARG A 31 11.08 -12.29 1.45
CA ARG A 31 10.95 -11.82 2.84
C ARG A 31 9.83 -10.81 3.04
N LEU A 32 9.57 -9.96 2.04
CA LEU A 32 8.61 -8.86 2.17
C LEU A 32 7.36 -9.04 1.27
N ASP A 33 7.26 -10.16 0.55
CA ASP A 33 6.23 -10.46 -0.47
C ASP A 33 6.03 -9.33 -1.51
N ARG A 34 7.07 -8.55 -1.78
CA ARG A 34 7.02 -7.37 -2.66
C ARG A 34 7.75 -7.60 -3.97
N ARG A 35 7.29 -6.95 -5.04
CA ARG A 35 7.92 -7.00 -6.36
C ARG A 35 8.69 -5.72 -6.62
N LEU A 36 9.96 -5.84 -6.99
CA LEU A 36 10.81 -4.71 -7.33
C LEU A 36 10.17 -3.85 -8.45
N ASP A 37 9.66 -4.47 -9.51
CA ASP A 37 8.99 -3.79 -10.64
C ASP A 37 7.72 -3.01 -10.27
N GLN A 38 7.13 -3.27 -9.08
CA GLN A 38 5.99 -2.52 -8.59
C GLN A 38 6.39 -1.33 -7.72
N LEU A 39 7.64 -1.33 -7.22
CA LEU A 39 8.16 -0.32 -6.30
C LEU A 39 9.02 0.73 -7.01
N THR A 40 9.72 0.34 -8.09
CA THR A 40 10.63 1.23 -8.83
C THR A 40 10.30 1.24 -10.32
N GLY A 41 10.55 2.39 -10.98
CA GLY A 41 10.47 2.53 -12.44
C GLY A 41 11.62 1.87 -13.20
N GLY A 42 12.58 1.26 -12.49
CA GLY A 42 13.84 0.81 -13.06
C GLY A 42 14.90 1.91 -13.02
N GLY A 43 16.16 1.53 -13.25
CA GLY A 43 17.30 2.41 -13.03
C GLY A 43 18.54 1.63 -12.58
N ASP A 44 19.55 2.38 -12.14
CA ASP A 44 20.72 1.79 -11.49
C ASP A 44 20.37 1.25 -10.09
N LEU A 45 21.28 0.50 -9.48
CA LEU A 45 21.00 -0.14 -8.19
C LEU A 45 20.73 0.90 -7.08
N TYR A 46 21.37 2.08 -7.17
CA TYR A 46 21.23 3.14 -6.19
C TYR A 46 19.82 3.73 -6.23
N ASP A 47 19.35 4.13 -7.41
CA ASP A 47 18.00 4.65 -7.63
C ASP A 47 16.93 3.64 -7.19
N VAL A 48 17.13 2.37 -7.52
CA VAL A 48 16.23 1.28 -7.13
C VAL A 48 16.15 1.14 -5.61
N ILE A 49 17.29 1.19 -4.90
CA ILE A 49 17.32 1.10 -3.45
C ILE A 49 16.70 2.35 -2.83
N LEU A 50 16.98 3.54 -3.35
CA LEU A 50 16.37 4.78 -2.91
C LEU A 50 14.84 4.74 -3.04
N ASP A 51 14.31 4.23 -4.16
CA ASP A 51 12.85 4.05 -4.38
C ASP A 51 12.24 3.10 -3.34
N VAL A 52 12.91 1.98 -3.08
CA VAL A 52 12.49 0.98 -2.09
C VAL A 52 12.49 1.58 -0.68
N VAL A 53 13.56 2.27 -0.29
CA VAL A 53 13.70 2.94 1.01
C VAL A 53 12.67 4.06 1.17
N SER A 54 12.47 4.90 0.14
CA SER A 54 11.47 5.97 0.15
C SER A 54 10.05 5.41 0.26
N THR A 55 9.78 4.29 -0.40
CA THR A 55 8.49 3.61 -0.31
C THR A 55 8.29 2.97 1.06
N ALA A 56 9.34 2.37 1.64
CA ALA A 56 9.32 1.80 2.98
C ALA A 56 9.07 2.85 4.06
N GLU A 57 9.64 4.06 3.91
CA GLU A 57 9.35 5.18 4.78
C GLU A 57 7.89 5.63 4.63
N ARG A 58 7.43 5.82 3.39
CA ARG A 58 6.08 6.32 3.10
C ARG A 58 4.98 5.36 3.60
N GLU A 59 5.21 4.05 3.47
CA GLU A 59 4.25 3.01 3.82
C GLU A 59 4.50 2.41 5.21
N GLY A 60 5.54 2.85 5.93
CA GLY A 60 5.78 2.48 7.33
C GLY A 60 6.38 1.08 7.56
N TRP A 61 6.99 0.45 6.55
CA TRP A 61 7.64 -0.87 6.69
C TRP A 61 9.17 -0.81 6.72
N MET A 62 9.74 0.36 7.06
CA MET A 62 11.19 0.56 7.19
C MET A 62 11.86 -0.34 8.24
N ALA A 63 11.22 -0.53 9.39
CA ALA A 63 11.75 -1.39 10.45
C ALA A 63 11.85 -2.85 9.98
N GLU A 64 10.82 -3.33 9.28
CA GLU A 64 10.78 -4.67 8.71
C GLU A 64 11.83 -4.83 7.60
N LEU A 65 12.00 -3.82 6.74
CA LEU A 65 13.04 -3.81 5.71
C LEU A 65 14.44 -4.01 6.31
N ILE A 66 14.80 -3.22 7.32
CA ILE A 66 16.12 -3.26 7.97
C ILE A 66 16.30 -4.58 8.74
N GLY A 67 15.29 -4.99 9.51
CA GLY A 67 15.34 -6.22 10.30
C GLY A 67 15.50 -7.47 9.43
N GLN A 68 14.66 -7.61 8.40
CA GLN A 68 14.71 -8.75 7.48
C GLN A 68 16.01 -8.76 6.67
N ALA A 69 16.55 -7.59 6.28
CA ALA A 69 17.82 -7.52 5.56
C ALA A 69 19.00 -8.00 6.42
N ALA A 70 19.05 -7.59 7.69
CA ALA A 70 20.09 -8.02 8.62
C ALA A 70 19.99 -9.53 8.94
N GLU A 71 18.79 -10.10 9.04
CA GLU A 71 18.61 -11.55 9.16
C GLU A 71 19.05 -12.32 7.91
N TRP A 72 18.86 -11.74 6.73
CA TRP A 72 19.26 -12.34 5.46
C TRP A 72 20.78 -12.33 5.26
N TYR A 73 21.44 -11.25 5.68
CA TYR A 73 22.89 -11.08 5.64
C TYR A 73 23.47 -10.77 7.02
N PRO A 74 23.52 -11.74 7.95
CA PRO A 74 23.98 -11.53 9.32
C PRO A 74 25.47 -11.17 9.42
N GLY A 75 26.24 -11.37 8.35
CA GLY A 75 27.66 -11.00 8.26
C GLY A 75 27.93 -9.58 7.75
N ASN A 76 26.90 -8.81 7.39
CA ASN A 76 27.08 -7.43 6.93
C ASN A 76 27.03 -6.46 8.11
N GLU A 77 28.18 -5.88 8.46
CA GLU A 77 28.30 -4.96 9.60
C GLU A 77 27.47 -3.67 9.42
N GLY A 78 27.28 -3.20 8.18
CA GLY A 78 26.45 -2.04 7.88
C GLY A 78 24.98 -2.29 8.24
N LEU A 79 24.42 -3.41 7.81
CA LEU A 79 23.05 -3.81 8.17
C LEU A 79 22.90 -4.05 9.68
N ALA A 80 23.89 -4.67 10.32
CA ALA A 80 23.88 -4.86 11.77
C ALA A 80 23.93 -3.51 12.53
N ALA A 81 24.70 -2.53 12.03
CA ALA A 81 24.76 -1.19 12.61
C ALA A 81 23.39 -0.48 12.50
N LEU A 82 22.71 -0.60 11.36
CA LEU A 82 21.35 -0.07 11.19
C LEU A 82 20.37 -0.70 12.18
N VAL A 83 20.41 -2.02 12.37
CA VAL A 83 19.56 -2.67 13.38
C VAL A 83 19.84 -2.13 14.77
N ARG A 84 21.10 -1.97 15.18
CA ARG A 84 21.42 -1.51 16.55
C ARG A 84 21.11 -0.04 16.80
N THR A 85 21.15 0.80 15.77
CA THR A 85 21.02 2.26 15.90
C THR A 85 19.63 2.77 15.53
N MET A 86 19.01 2.19 14.51
CA MET A 86 17.74 2.64 13.95
C MET A 86 16.56 1.79 14.40
N LEU A 87 16.70 0.47 14.52
CA LEU A 87 15.58 -0.39 14.91
C LEU A 87 14.99 0.00 16.28
N PRO A 88 15.77 0.23 17.36
CA PRO A 88 15.21 0.65 18.64
C PRO A 88 14.46 1.98 18.55
N ARG A 89 14.85 2.89 17.64
CA ARG A 89 14.20 4.20 17.47
C ARG A 89 12.91 4.11 16.66
N LEU A 90 12.88 3.18 15.70
CA LEU A 90 11.68 2.86 14.93
C LEU A 90 10.70 2.05 15.77
N GLU A 91 11.21 1.24 16.70
CA GLU A 91 10.43 0.43 17.65
C GLU A 91 9.99 1.22 18.89
N ASP A 92 10.72 2.24 19.37
CA ASP A 92 10.28 3.12 20.47
C ASP A 92 9.03 3.94 20.07
N ASP A 93 8.91 4.32 18.80
CA ASP A 93 7.67 4.90 18.23
C ASP A 93 6.53 3.85 18.21
N ALA A 94 6.86 2.55 18.08
CA ALA A 94 5.92 1.43 18.14
C ALA A 94 5.59 0.97 19.59
N ALA A 95 6.42 1.36 20.58
CA ALA A 95 6.22 1.11 22.01
C ALA A 95 5.35 2.19 22.68
N ASN A 96 5.07 3.30 21.99
CA ASN A 96 3.85 4.06 22.24
C ASN A 96 2.68 3.23 21.65
N PRO A 97 1.69 2.77 22.45
CA PRO A 97 0.60 1.91 21.97
C PRO A 97 -0.41 2.61 21.04
N GLY A 98 0.04 3.56 20.21
CA GLY A 98 -0.76 4.32 19.27
C GLY A 98 -0.83 3.75 17.85
N GLU A 99 0.22 3.11 17.32
CA GLU A 99 0.32 2.93 15.85
C GLU A 99 1.11 1.68 15.40
N GLN A 100 0.88 0.53 16.04
CA GLN A 100 1.13 -0.75 15.36
C GLN A 100 0.00 -0.95 14.34
N PRO A 101 0.26 -1.31 13.06
CA PRO A 101 -0.76 -1.87 12.17
C PRO A 101 -1.08 -3.30 12.61
N GLN A 102 -1.61 -3.42 13.82
CA GLN A 102 -2.61 -4.41 14.12
C GLN A 102 -3.73 -4.14 13.11
N ALA A 103 -4.26 -5.17 12.46
CA ALA A 103 -5.53 -5.06 11.77
C ALA A 103 -6.59 -4.70 12.82
N LEU A 104 -6.67 -3.41 13.18
CA LEU A 104 -7.89 -2.82 13.69
C LEU A 104 -8.95 -3.26 12.68
N PRO A 105 -10.09 -3.81 13.10
CA PRO A 105 -11.20 -3.97 12.17
C PRO A 105 -11.41 -2.58 11.58
N VAL A 106 -11.07 -2.43 10.31
CA VAL A 106 -11.21 -1.17 9.59
C VAL A 106 -12.67 -0.83 9.81
N SER A 107 -12.95 0.18 10.63
CA SER A 107 -14.33 0.51 10.96
C SER A 107 -14.88 1.12 9.69
N ILE A 108 -15.48 0.27 8.86
CA ILE A 108 -16.07 0.65 7.60
C ILE A 108 -17.10 1.72 7.96
N PRO A 109 -16.90 2.98 7.52
CA PRO A 109 -17.84 4.02 7.85
C PRO A 109 -19.17 3.65 7.20
N HIS A 110 -20.23 3.65 8.00
CA HIS A 110 -21.57 3.48 7.47
C HIS A 110 -21.90 4.68 6.58
N ILE A 111 -22.12 4.42 5.30
CA ILE A 111 -22.52 5.46 4.34
C ILE A 111 -24.04 5.57 4.39
N ASP A 112 -24.51 6.76 4.75
CA ASP A 112 -25.92 7.10 4.64
C ASP A 112 -26.35 6.97 3.16
N PRO A 113 -27.31 6.08 2.83
CA PRO A 113 -27.69 5.82 1.45
C PRO A 113 -28.51 6.95 0.82
N ASP A 114 -29.12 7.82 1.63
CA ASP A 114 -29.88 8.98 1.17
C ASP A 114 -28.96 10.16 0.83
N ASN A 115 -27.79 10.26 1.48
CA ASN A 115 -26.79 11.29 1.20
C ASN A 115 -25.34 10.76 1.18
N PRO A 116 -24.97 9.92 0.19
CA PRO A 116 -23.63 9.38 0.10
C PRO A 116 -22.62 10.47 -0.31
N PRO A 117 -21.39 10.48 0.25
CA PRO A 117 -20.34 11.44 -0.10
C PRO A 117 -19.70 11.10 -1.47
N TYR A 118 -20.48 11.29 -2.54
CA TYR A 118 -20.20 10.80 -3.89
C TYR A 118 -18.86 11.30 -4.44
N ALA A 119 -18.51 12.57 -4.21
CA ALA A 119 -17.24 13.14 -4.64
C ALA A 119 -16.03 12.49 -3.94
N ALA A 120 -16.16 12.15 -2.66
CA ALA A 120 -15.11 11.50 -1.90
C ALA A 120 -14.96 10.03 -2.33
N LEU A 121 -16.08 9.33 -2.52
CA LEU A 121 -16.12 7.94 -3.00
C LEU A 121 -15.53 7.79 -4.40
N ARG A 122 -15.87 8.69 -5.33
CA ARG A 122 -15.32 8.71 -6.70
C ARG A 122 -13.81 8.94 -6.69
N ARG A 123 -13.32 9.83 -5.81
CA ARG A 123 -11.87 10.05 -5.63
C ARG A 123 -11.17 8.84 -5.03
N LEU A 124 -11.78 8.20 -4.04
CA LEU A 124 -11.26 6.97 -3.44
C LEU A 124 -11.13 5.88 -4.50
N LEU A 125 -12.19 5.61 -5.25
CA LEU A 125 -12.20 4.54 -6.26
C LEU A 125 -11.25 4.81 -7.42
N THR A 126 -11.17 6.04 -7.92
CA THR A 126 -10.22 6.41 -8.99
C THR A 126 -8.76 6.42 -8.52
N ALA A 127 -8.50 6.63 -7.22
CA ALA A 127 -7.16 6.51 -6.64
C ALA A 127 -6.79 5.06 -6.26
N ALA A 128 -7.78 4.22 -5.95
CA ALA A 128 -7.58 2.83 -5.54
C ALA A 128 -7.49 1.87 -6.73
N PHE A 129 -8.17 2.15 -7.85
CA PHE A 129 -8.28 1.23 -8.98
C PHE A 129 -7.93 1.87 -10.32
N ASP A 130 -7.27 1.09 -11.17
CA ASP A 130 -7.19 1.32 -12.61
C ASP A 130 -8.34 0.58 -13.31
N GLY A 131 -8.71 0.98 -14.54
CA GLY A 131 -9.83 0.39 -15.29
C GLY A 131 -9.84 -1.15 -15.32
N PRO A 132 -8.73 -1.83 -15.68
CA PRO A 132 -8.66 -3.28 -15.65
C PRO A 132 -8.80 -3.90 -14.25
N ARG A 133 -8.29 -3.24 -13.20
CA ARG A 133 -8.40 -3.71 -11.81
C ARG A 133 -9.83 -3.59 -11.30
N LEU A 134 -10.51 -2.47 -11.59
CA LEU A 134 -11.91 -2.27 -11.23
C LEU A 134 -12.82 -3.35 -11.84
N ARG A 135 -12.54 -3.77 -13.09
CA ARG A 135 -13.27 -4.91 -13.71
C ARG A 135 -13.04 -6.21 -12.98
N ARG A 136 -11.78 -6.51 -12.63
CA ARG A 136 -11.44 -7.72 -11.87
C ARG A 136 -12.11 -7.73 -10.50
N PHE A 137 -12.09 -6.58 -9.81
CA PHE A 137 -12.79 -6.40 -8.54
C PHE A 137 -14.27 -6.76 -8.65
N CYS A 138 -14.97 -6.18 -9.63
CA CYS A 138 -16.40 -6.47 -9.86
C CYS A 138 -16.64 -7.91 -10.34
N GLN A 139 -15.64 -8.58 -10.92
CA GLN A 139 -15.75 -9.96 -11.40
C GLN A 139 -15.60 -10.99 -10.28
N VAL A 140 -14.73 -10.72 -9.31
CA VAL A 140 -14.46 -11.62 -8.18
C VAL A 140 -15.54 -11.51 -7.11
N ARG A 141 -16.13 -10.32 -6.94
CA ARG A 141 -17.20 -10.10 -5.96
C ARG A 141 -18.58 -10.29 -6.58
N ASP A 142 -19.26 -11.34 -6.16
CA ASP A 142 -20.57 -11.75 -6.66
C ASP A 142 -21.62 -10.60 -6.70
N PRO A 143 -21.74 -9.73 -5.68
CA PRO A 143 -22.72 -8.64 -5.67
C PRO A 143 -22.55 -7.62 -6.79
N PHE A 144 -21.30 -7.39 -7.21
CA PHE A 144 -20.94 -6.39 -8.22
C PHE A 144 -20.87 -6.99 -9.63
N ARG A 145 -20.97 -8.31 -9.77
CA ARG A 145 -20.83 -8.98 -11.07
C ARG A 145 -21.87 -8.51 -12.09
N ALA A 146 -23.08 -8.18 -11.65
CA ALA A 146 -24.14 -7.69 -12.53
C ALA A 146 -23.84 -6.30 -13.11
N VAL A 147 -23.01 -5.47 -12.44
CA VAL A 147 -22.61 -4.15 -12.95
C VAL A 147 -21.69 -4.26 -14.17
N LEU A 148 -20.97 -5.38 -14.32
CA LEU A 148 -20.07 -5.61 -15.46
C LEU A 148 -20.80 -5.60 -16.80
N VAL A 149 -22.08 -5.99 -16.81
CA VAL A 149 -22.93 -5.95 -18.02
C VAL A 149 -23.18 -4.50 -18.47
N GLN A 150 -23.10 -3.55 -17.54
CA GLN A 150 -23.26 -2.12 -17.82
C GLN A 150 -21.96 -1.44 -18.24
N PHE A 151 -20.80 -2.11 -18.09
CA PHE A 151 -19.52 -1.58 -18.54
C PHE A 151 -19.38 -1.74 -20.06
N GLY A 152 -19.49 -0.63 -20.78
CA GLY A 152 -19.35 -0.58 -22.24
C GLY A 152 -17.94 -0.90 -22.73
N GLN A 153 -17.80 -1.32 -24.00
CA GLN A 153 -16.48 -1.51 -24.60
C GLN A 153 -15.80 -0.14 -24.79
N GLY A 154 -14.69 0.09 -24.07
CA GLY A 154 -13.89 1.31 -24.18
C GLY A 154 -14.27 2.45 -23.22
N GLN A 155 -15.10 2.20 -22.20
CA GLN A 155 -15.36 3.20 -21.15
C GLN A 155 -14.10 3.55 -20.36
N GLY A 156 -13.97 4.84 -20.00
CA GLY A 156 -12.93 5.30 -19.10
C GLY A 156 -13.16 4.81 -17.67
N LEU A 157 -12.08 4.78 -16.87
CA LEU A 157 -12.16 4.42 -15.43
C LEU A 157 -13.24 5.24 -14.71
N ASP A 158 -13.33 6.51 -15.03
CA ASP A 158 -14.24 7.46 -14.41
C ASP A 158 -15.72 7.08 -14.63
N ASP A 159 -16.08 6.78 -15.88
CA ASP A 159 -17.43 6.32 -16.24
C ASP A 159 -17.79 5.00 -15.53
N MET A 160 -16.80 4.09 -15.40
CA MET A 160 -16.99 2.82 -14.73
C MET A 160 -17.19 2.99 -13.21
N VAL A 161 -16.46 3.92 -12.61
CA VAL A 161 -16.62 4.28 -11.19
C VAL A 161 -18.00 4.87 -10.95
N ASP A 162 -18.47 5.78 -11.80
CA ASP A 162 -19.81 6.37 -11.67
C ASP A 162 -20.91 5.33 -11.78
N ARG A 163 -20.78 4.38 -12.73
CA ARG A 163 -21.70 3.24 -12.85
C ARG A 163 -21.69 2.34 -11.63
N LEU A 164 -20.51 2.07 -11.06
CA LEU A 164 -20.38 1.26 -9.86
C LEU A 164 -21.03 1.95 -8.65
N LEU A 165 -20.86 3.27 -8.49
CA LEU A 165 -21.47 4.03 -7.41
C LEU A 165 -23.00 4.08 -7.54
N ASP A 166 -23.52 4.30 -8.75
CA ASP A 166 -24.96 4.27 -9.02
C ASP A 166 -25.56 2.89 -8.70
N TYR A 167 -24.91 1.82 -9.15
CA TYR A 167 -25.30 0.45 -8.82
C TYR A 167 -25.26 0.19 -7.31
N THR A 168 -24.18 0.60 -6.65
CA THR A 168 -24.01 0.42 -5.20
C THR A 168 -25.10 1.15 -4.41
N ARG A 169 -25.50 2.34 -4.86
CA ARG A 169 -26.62 3.09 -4.30
C ARG A 169 -27.95 2.36 -4.46
N ILE A 170 -28.25 1.88 -5.67
CA ILE A 170 -29.52 1.20 -5.99
C ILE A 170 -29.69 -0.08 -5.16
N TYR A 171 -28.61 -0.85 -4.99
CA TYR A 171 -28.63 -2.13 -4.29
C TYR A 171 -28.17 -2.05 -2.83
N LEU A 172 -27.90 -0.84 -2.31
CA LEU A 172 -27.43 -0.58 -0.95
C LEU A 172 -26.18 -1.39 -0.57
N LEU A 173 -25.24 -1.55 -1.51
CA LEU A 173 -24.04 -2.38 -1.35
C LEU A 173 -22.83 -1.59 -0.80
N TRP A 174 -23.07 -0.53 -0.02
CA TRP A 174 -22.01 0.38 0.44
C TRP A 174 -20.97 -0.32 1.31
N ASP A 175 -21.42 -1.14 2.27
CA ASP A 175 -20.53 -1.89 3.15
C ASP A 175 -19.66 -2.88 2.37
N GLU A 176 -20.25 -3.60 1.42
CA GLU A 176 -19.54 -4.55 0.54
C GLU A 176 -18.53 -3.86 -0.38
N LEU A 177 -18.88 -2.67 -0.88
CA LEU A 177 -18.00 -1.86 -1.72
C LEU A 177 -16.79 -1.41 -0.89
N LEU A 178 -17.05 -0.79 0.26
CA LEU A 178 -16.01 -0.26 1.13
C LEU A 178 -15.10 -1.35 1.71
N ALA A 179 -15.67 -2.48 2.15
CA ALA A 179 -14.89 -3.65 2.55
C ALA A 179 -13.94 -4.07 1.44
N GLY A 180 -14.44 -4.13 0.22
CA GLY A 180 -13.63 -4.50 -0.92
C GLY A 180 -12.54 -3.49 -1.29
N VAL A 181 -12.81 -2.19 -1.16
CA VAL A 181 -11.77 -1.18 -1.36
C VAL A 181 -10.69 -1.26 -0.27
N ALA A 182 -11.10 -1.49 0.98
CA ALA A 182 -10.18 -1.63 2.10
C ALA A 182 -9.22 -2.83 1.93
N GLU A 183 -9.71 -3.94 1.37
CA GLU A 183 -8.89 -5.11 1.07
C GLU A 183 -7.91 -4.87 -0.08
N GLU A 184 -8.33 -4.17 -1.14
CA GLU A 184 -7.50 -3.92 -2.33
C GLU A 184 -6.46 -2.82 -2.12
N ASN A 185 -6.79 -1.78 -1.33
CA ASN A 185 -5.88 -0.67 -1.03
C ASN A 185 -6.17 -0.10 0.37
N PRO A 186 -5.65 -0.74 1.44
CA PRO A 186 -5.94 -0.33 2.81
C PRO A 186 -5.41 1.06 3.15
N TYR A 187 -4.30 1.49 2.55
CA TYR A 187 -3.70 2.80 2.79
C TYR A 187 -4.60 3.93 2.28
N GLN A 188 -5.05 3.86 1.03
CA GLN A 188 -5.95 4.88 0.47
C GLN A 188 -7.31 4.89 1.16
N PHE A 189 -7.79 3.71 1.58
CA PHE A 189 -9.02 3.60 2.35
C PHE A 189 -8.92 4.29 3.72
N GLN A 190 -7.82 4.10 4.45
CA GLN A 190 -7.59 4.77 5.73
C GLN A 190 -7.52 6.30 5.58
N GLU A 191 -6.83 6.80 4.55
CA GLU A 191 -6.78 8.24 4.26
C GLU A 191 -8.17 8.82 3.91
N PHE A 192 -9.03 8.03 3.28
CA PHE A 192 -10.43 8.42 3.04
C PHE A 192 -11.24 8.46 4.32
N VAL A 193 -11.15 7.43 5.18
CA VAL A 193 -11.85 7.38 6.48
C VAL A 193 -11.47 8.56 7.37
N ARG A 194 -10.20 8.96 7.38
CA ARG A 194 -9.72 10.14 8.13
C ARG A 194 -10.30 11.48 7.65
N ARG A 195 -10.84 11.53 6.43
CA ARG A 195 -11.33 12.74 5.76
C ARG A 195 -12.85 12.81 5.64
N LEU A 196 -13.56 11.75 6.03
CA LEU A 196 -15.02 11.70 6.08
C LEU A 196 -15.54 12.44 7.32
#